data_AF-A0A8T6U863-F1
#
_entry.id   AF-A0A8T6U863-F1
#
_cell.length_a   1.000
_cell.length_b   1.000
_cell.length_c   1.000
_cell.angle_alpha   90.00
_cell.angle_beta   90.00
_cell.angle_gamma   90.00
#
_symmetry.space_group_name_H-M   'P 1'
#
loop_
_entity.id
_entity.type
_entity.pdbx_description
1 polymer ?
#
loop_
_entity_poly.entity_id
_entity_poly.type
_entity_poly.pdbx_seq_one_letter_code
_entity_poly.pdbx_strand_id
1 'polypeptide(L)'
;MNQVKVQRVVAAIEANKGKMFTVEFEKANGEKRKMNCRTGVKKHLKGGETTYNKADKKGGDVTIGVYENGNDYRCFKASKVLSLKIAGDTIEF
;
A
#
# COMPACT_ATOMS: atom_id res chain seq x y z
N MET A 1 1.99 19.42 1.05
CA MET A 1 2.11 18.79 -0.28
C MET A 1 2.06 17.25 -0.25
N ASN A 2 2.58 16.56 0.76
CA ASN A 2 2.60 15.07 0.78
C ASN A 2 1.25 14.38 1.12
N GLN A 3 0.32 15.08 1.75
CA GLN A 3 -0.96 14.50 2.20
C GLN A 3 -1.92 14.13 1.06
N VAL A 4 -1.99 14.93 -0.01
CA VAL A 4 -2.92 14.68 -1.14
C VAL A 4 -2.54 13.40 -1.88
N LYS A 5 -1.23 13.18 -2.09
CA LYS A 5 -0.70 11.96 -2.70
C LYS A 5 -1.07 10.71 -1.90
N VAL A 6 -0.80 10.74 -0.59
CA VAL A 6 -1.14 9.64 0.33
C VAL A 6 -2.65 9.31 0.27
N GLN A 7 -3.51 10.33 0.29
CA GLN A 7 -4.96 10.13 0.20
C GLN A 7 -5.37 9.48 -1.12
N ARG A 8 -4.82 9.91 -2.26
CA ARG A 8 -5.14 9.32 -3.57
C ARG A 8 -4.69 7.87 -3.67
N VAL A 9 -3.52 7.53 -3.12
CA VAL A 9 -3.01 6.15 -3.05
C VAL A 9 -3.95 5.26 -2.22
N VAL A 10 -4.33 5.71 -1.03
CA VAL A 10 -5.26 4.98 -0.15
C VAL A 10 -6.60 4.79 -0.85
N ALA A 11 -7.17 5.86 -1.41
CA ALA A 11 -8.44 5.81 -2.13
C ALA A 11 -8.41 4.84 -3.32
N ALA A 12 -7.32 4.82 -4.10
CA ALA A 12 -7.18 3.88 -5.22
C ALA A 12 -7.12 2.42 -4.75
N ILE A 13 -6.43 2.15 -3.65
CA ILE A 13 -6.32 0.80 -3.07
C ILE A 13 -7.65 0.34 -2.46
N GLU A 14 -8.37 1.23 -1.77
CA GLU A 14 -9.71 0.96 -1.23
C GLU A 14 -10.73 0.72 -2.35
N ALA A 15 -10.68 1.52 -3.42
CA ALA A 15 -11.50 1.32 -4.61
C ALA A 15 -11.28 -0.05 -5.26
N ASN A 16 -10.08 -0.63 -5.11
CA ASN A 16 -9.76 -1.96 -5.63
C ASN A 16 -10.41 -3.11 -4.83
N LYS A 17 -11.10 -2.84 -3.71
CA LYS A 17 -11.88 -3.82 -2.91
C LYS A 17 -11.14 -5.14 -2.61
N GLY A 18 -9.82 -5.08 -2.38
CA GLY A 18 -9.00 -6.25 -2.06
C GLY A 18 -8.61 -7.17 -3.24
N LYS A 19 -8.83 -6.72 -4.49
CA LYS A 19 -8.28 -7.39 -5.66
C LYS A 19 -6.76 -7.21 -5.73
N MET A 20 -6.10 -7.96 -6.62
CA MET A 20 -4.67 -7.79 -6.84
C MET A 20 -4.38 -6.47 -7.55
N PHE A 21 -3.28 -5.84 -7.15
CA PHE A 21 -2.71 -4.66 -7.78
C PHE A 21 -1.18 -4.76 -7.73
N THR A 22 -0.53 -4.07 -8.65
CA THR A 22 0.93 -3.90 -8.61
C THR A 22 1.23 -2.52 -8.04
N VAL A 23 2.11 -2.45 -7.06
CA VAL A 23 2.62 -1.19 -6.51
C VAL A 23 4.08 -1.06 -6.84
N GLU A 24 4.48 0.13 -7.26
CA GLU A 24 5.87 0.55 -7.35
C GLU A 24 6.14 1.64 -6.32
N PHE A 25 7.12 1.43 -5.45
CA PHE A 25 7.50 2.37 -4.41
C PHE A 25 9.00 2.44 -4.22
N GLU A 26 9.48 3.53 -3.65
CA GLU A 26 10.88 3.70 -3.29
C GLU A 26 11.17 3.14 -1.88
N LYS A 27 12.24 2.36 -1.74
CA LYS A 27 12.73 1.86 -0.46
C LYS A 27 13.40 2.98 0.36
N ALA A 28 13.78 2.67 1.59
CA ALA A 28 14.57 3.60 2.42
C ALA A 28 15.95 3.91 1.81
N ASN A 29 16.53 2.97 1.07
CA ASN A 29 17.83 3.12 0.41
C ASN A 29 17.76 3.77 -0.99
N GLY A 30 16.59 4.26 -1.41
CA GLY A 30 16.41 4.91 -2.72
C GLY A 30 16.16 3.97 -3.90
N GLU A 31 16.24 2.65 -3.71
CA GLU A 31 15.88 1.70 -4.76
C GLU A 31 14.38 1.64 -5.00
N LYS A 32 13.97 1.58 -6.27
CA LYS A 32 12.58 1.34 -6.65
C LYS A 32 12.27 -0.15 -6.57
N ARG A 33 11.18 -0.50 -5.90
CA ARG A 33 10.68 -1.87 -5.81
C ARG A 33 9.28 -1.93 -6.38
N LYS A 34 9.07 -2.88 -7.28
CA LYS A 34 7.77 -3.23 -7.85
C LYS A 34 7.31 -4.58 -7.29
N MET A 35 6.09 -4.66 -6.79
CA MET A 35 5.52 -5.90 -6.27
C MET A 35 4.03 -6.03 -6.55
N ASN A 36 3.57 -7.26 -6.77
CA ASN A 36 2.16 -7.60 -6.97
C ASN A 36 1.55 -8.07 -5.65
N CYS A 37 0.55 -7.36 -5.17
CA CYS A 37 -0.03 -7.57 -3.85
C CYS A 37 -1.52 -7.29 -3.81
N ARG A 38 -2.17 -7.65 -2.70
CA ARG A 38 -3.58 -7.35 -2.43
C ARG A 38 -3.81 -6.94 -0.99
N THR A 39 -4.81 -6.11 -0.76
CA THR A 39 -5.29 -5.74 0.59
C THR A 39 -6.41 -6.67 1.03
N GLY A 40 -6.72 -6.67 2.34
CA GLY A 40 -7.87 -7.40 2.87
C GLY A 40 -7.70 -8.92 3.01
N VAL A 41 -6.48 -9.45 2.85
CA VAL A 41 -6.19 -10.86 3.16
C VAL A 41 -6.18 -11.04 4.67
N LYS A 42 -7.28 -11.58 5.19
CA LYS A 42 -7.44 -11.87 6.63
C LYS A 42 -7.18 -13.34 6.99
N LYS A 43 -7.04 -14.22 5.99
CA LYS A 43 -6.95 -15.67 6.15
C LYS A 43 -5.79 -16.13 7.06
N HIS A 44 -4.69 -15.38 7.08
CA HIS A 44 -3.51 -15.72 7.91
C HIS A 44 -3.30 -14.72 9.06
N LEU A 45 -4.26 -13.82 9.31
CA LEU A 45 -4.18 -12.90 10.44
C LEU A 45 -4.74 -13.61 11.67
N LYS A 46 -4.00 -13.57 12.79
CA LYS A 46 -4.40 -14.18 14.07
C LYS A 46 -5.56 -13.44 14.79
N GLY A 47 -6.21 -12.48 14.13
CA GLY A 47 -7.18 -11.56 14.74
C GLY A 47 -6.50 -10.41 15.52
N GLY A 48 -7.10 -9.22 15.47
CA GLY A 48 -6.60 -7.99 16.13
C GLY A 48 -6.92 -6.71 15.36
N GLU A 49 -6.89 -5.56 16.04
CA GLU A 49 -6.99 -4.25 15.38
C GLU A 49 -5.76 -4.00 14.50
N THR A 50 -5.97 -3.66 13.23
CA THR A 50 -4.89 -3.32 12.31
C THR A 50 -4.20 -2.02 12.75
N THR A 51 -2.97 -2.12 13.23
CA THR A 51 -2.14 -0.98 13.64
C THR A 51 -1.60 -0.16 12.47
N TYR A 52 -1.58 -0.75 11.26
CA TYR A 52 -1.00 -0.14 10.07
C TYR A 52 -1.82 1.02 9.48
N ASN A 53 -3.11 1.10 9.78
CA ASN A 53 -3.98 2.17 9.28
C ASN A 53 -3.97 3.44 10.17
N LYS A 54 -3.14 3.47 11.21
CA LYS A 54 -2.99 4.66 12.03
C LYS A 54 -2.01 5.56 11.29
N ALA A 55 -2.55 6.57 10.58
CA ALA A 55 -1.79 7.78 10.28
C ALA A 55 -1.01 8.11 11.56
N ASP A 56 0.32 8.01 11.49
CA ASP A 56 1.13 8.11 12.69
C ASP A 56 0.72 9.41 13.39
N LYS A 57 0.24 9.30 14.63
CA LYS A 57 -0.31 10.43 15.40
C LYS A 57 0.74 11.53 15.63
N LYS A 58 1.98 11.32 15.17
CA LYS A 58 3.06 12.29 15.09
C LYS A 58 3.41 12.68 13.63
N GLY A 59 2.41 12.83 12.76
CA GLY A 59 2.53 13.52 11.47
C GLY A 59 3.56 12.97 10.48
N GLY A 60 3.11 12.24 9.46
CA GLY A 60 3.89 12.22 8.21
C GLY A 60 3.54 11.17 7.16
N ASP A 61 3.14 9.96 7.55
CA ASP A 61 3.06 8.86 6.58
C ASP A 61 2.00 7.81 6.94
N VAL A 62 1.37 7.22 5.92
CA VAL A 62 0.42 6.12 6.08
C VAL A 62 1.10 4.84 5.61
N THR A 63 1.16 3.84 6.49
CA THR A 63 1.77 2.54 6.18
C THR A 63 0.70 1.57 5.71
N ILE A 64 0.74 1.16 4.45
CA ILE A 64 -0.25 0.24 3.91
C ILE A 64 0.25 -1.19 4.01
N GLY A 65 -0.47 -2.01 4.77
CA GLY A 65 -0.23 -3.45 4.87
C GLY A 65 -0.88 -4.19 3.70
N VAL A 66 -0.10 -5.01 3.00
CA VAL A 66 -0.53 -5.80 1.85
C VAL A 66 0.00 -7.22 1.94
N TYR A 67 -0.68 -8.13 1.26
CA TYR A 67 -0.23 -9.50 1.10
C TYR A 67 0.34 -9.68 -0.31
N GLU A 68 1.63 -10.02 -0.40
CA GLU A 68 2.28 -10.36 -1.67
C GLU A 68 1.89 -11.78 -2.08
N ASN A 69 1.56 -11.98 -3.35
CA ASN A 69 1.00 -13.24 -3.82
C ASN A 69 1.94 -14.43 -3.55
N GLY A 70 1.53 -15.36 -2.69
CA GLY A 70 2.28 -16.59 -2.37
C GLY A 70 3.52 -16.39 -1.50
N ASN A 71 3.72 -15.19 -0.95
CA ASN A 71 4.92 -14.87 -0.17
C ASN A 71 4.55 -14.59 1.30
N ASP A 72 4.55 -13.33 1.72
CA ASP A 72 4.29 -12.94 3.11
C ASP A 72 3.56 -11.58 3.17
N TYR A 73 3.15 -11.18 4.37
CA TYR A 73 2.63 -9.82 4.58
C TYR A 73 3.78 -8.82 4.51
N ARG A 74 3.58 -7.77 3.72
CA ARG A 74 4.50 -6.66 3.61
C ARG A 74 3.79 -5.35 3.85
N CYS A 75 4.58 -4.34 4.17
CA CYS A 75 4.10 -2.99 4.37
C CYS A 75 4.92 -2.03 3.50
N PHE A 76 4.27 -1.00 2.97
CA PHE A 76 4.96 0.11 2.29
C PHE A 76 4.38 1.45 2.74
N LYS A 77 5.18 2.51 2.58
CA LYS A 77 4.78 3.89 2.89
C LYS A 77 4.03 4.49 1.71
N ALA A 78 2.82 4.98 1.93
CA ALA A 78 2.00 5.59 0.89
C ALA A 78 2.66 6.84 0.29
N SER A 79 3.49 7.56 1.06
CA SER A 79 4.23 8.72 0.54
C SER A 79 5.27 8.35 -0.53
N LYS A 80 5.85 7.15 -0.42
CA LYS A 80 6.93 6.66 -1.28
C LYS A 80 6.42 5.89 -2.49
N VAL A 81 5.11 5.76 -2.65
CA VAL A 81 4.50 5.16 -3.83
C VAL A 81 4.75 6.03 -5.04
N LEU A 82 5.22 5.44 -6.13
CA LEU A 82 5.45 6.11 -7.41
C LEU A 82 4.28 5.84 -8.36
N SER A 83 3.86 4.57 -8.45
CA SER A 83 2.74 4.16 -9.30
C SER A 83 1.97 2.98 -8.72
N LEU A 84 0.69 2.90 -9.08
CA LEU A 84 -0.18 1.76 -8.82
C LEU A 84 -0.75 1.26 -10.15
N LYS A 85 -0.66 -0.05 -10.39
CA LYS A 85 -1.36 -0.70 -11.51
C LYS A 85 -2.51 -1.54 -10.99
N ILE A 86 -3.73 -1.17 -11.33
CA ILE A 86 -4.96 -1.83 -10.89
C ILE A 86 -5.76 -2.24 -12.13
N ALA A 87 -6.08 -3.53 -12.25
CA ALA A 87 -6.89 -4.08 -13.35
C ALA A 87 -6.40 -3.77 -14.79
N GLY A 88 -5.14 -3.32 -14.96
CA GLY A 88 -4.59 -2.93 -16.26
C GLY A 88 -4.25 -1.44 -16.32
N ASP A 89 -4.96 -0.62 -15.58
CA ASP A 89 -4.77 0.84 -15.49
C ASP A 89 -3.59 1.18 -14.59
N THR A 90 -2.69 2.04 -15.08
CA THR A 90 -1.56 2.57 -14.30
C THR A 90 -1.89 3.98 -13.84
N ILE A 91 -1.83 4.20 -12.53
CA ILE A 91 -2.05 5.48 -11.87
C ILE A 91 -0.72 5.94 -11.27
N GLU A 92 -0.25 7.09 -11.71
CA GLU A 92 1.00 7.72 -11.24
C GLU A 92 0.68 8.84 -10.23
N PHE A 93 1.57 9.05 -9.25
CA PHE A 93 1.35 9.96 -8.13
C PHE A 93 2.54 10.86 -7.80
#